data_AF-A0A7X4A3J0-F1
#
_entry.id   AF-A0A7X4A3J0-F1
#
_cell.length_a   1.000
_cell.length_b   1.000
_cell.length_c   1.000
_cell.angle_alpha   90.00
_cell.angle_beta   90.00
_cell.angle_gamma   90.00
#
_symmetry.space_group_name_H-M   'P 1'
#
loop_
_entity.id
_entity.type
_entity.pdbx_description
1 polymer ?
#
loop_
_entity_poly.entity_id
_entity_poly.type
_entity_poly.pdbx_seq_one_letter_code
_entity_poly.pdbx_strand_id
1 'polypeptide(L)' 'MANMGRHLIRSHKDRPCPNGAREAARPEMLGHFRDPCNAGLQQRIEAWNRQGASLGYTDQANELKAVRDAVPELAG' A
#
# COMPACT_ATOMS: atom_id res chain seq x y z
N MET A 1 -49.15 26.85 6.63
CA MET A 1 -47.88 27.51 6.26
C MET A 1 -46.73 26.73 6.86
N ALA A 2 -45.77 26.37 6.02
CA ALA A 2 -44.64 25.52 6.35
C ALA A 2 -43.66 26.20 7.30
N ASN A 3 -43.08 25.44 8.22
CA ASN A 3 -41.69 25.67 8.60
C ASN A 3 -41.02 24.31 8.85
N MET A 4 -40.60 23.68 7.75
CA MET A 4 -39.68 22.56 7.78
C MET A 4 -38.31 23.08 8.24
N GLY A 5 -38.13 23.14 9.56
CA GLY A 5 -36.84 23.36 10.18
C GLY A 5 -35.89 22.26 9.73
N ARG A 6 -34.88 22.67 8.96
CA ARG A 6 -33.84 21.83 8.35
C ARG A 6 -33.45 20.67 9.27
N HIS A 7 -33.79 19.45 8.87
CA HIS A 7 -32.97 18.30 9.21
C HIS A 7 -31.61 18.53 8.56
N LEU A 8 -30.70 19.17 9.31
CA LEU A 8 -29.28 19.13 9.02
C LEU A 8 -28.89 17.66 9.05
N ILE A 9 -28.73 17.08 7.87
CA ILE A 9 -28.13 15.77 7.68
C ILE A 9 -26.81 15.79 8.46
N ARG A 10 -26.74 15.06 9.59
CA ARG A 10 -25.57 14.95 10.47
C ARG A 10 -24.47 14.08 9.84
N SER A 11 -24.28 14.14 8.51
CA SER A 11 -23.40 13.23 7.80
C SER A 11 -22.06 13.87 7.43
N HIS A 12 -21.33 14.50 8.37
CA HIS A 12 -19.89 14.73 8.14
C HIS A 12 -19.03 15.13 9.34
N LYS A 13 -19.40 14.82 10.59
CA LYS A 13 -18.55 15.20 11.74
C LYS A 13 -17.46 14.18 12.09
N ASP A 14 -17.52 12.98 11.52
CA ASP A 14 -16.57 11.91 11.82
C ASP A 14 -15.64 11.57 10.66
N ARG A 15 -15.58 12.39 9.59
CA ARG A 15 -14.51 12.18 8.60
C ARG A 15 -13.22 12.61 9.29
N PRO A 16 -12.24 11.72 9.51
CA PRO A 16 -10.95 12.14 10.02
C PRO A 16 -10.31 12.99 8.93
N CYS A 17 -10.45 14.32 9.01
CA CYS A 17 -9.59 15.20 8.25
C CYS A 17 -8.17 14.91 8.75
N PRO A 18 -7.25 14.51 7.87
CA PRO A 18 -5.87 14.30 8.27
C PRO A 18 -5.37 15.62 8.86
N ASN A 19 -4.86 15.56 10.10
CA ASN A 19 -4.21 16.72 10.68
C ASN A 19 -2.93 17.01 9.88
N GLY A 20 -2.35 18.21 10.06
CA GLY A 20 -1.17 18.62 9.29
C GLY A 20 -0.02 17.61 9.33
N ALA A 21 0.16 16.89 10.44
CA ALA A 21 1.15 15.82 10.56
C ALA A 21 0.85 14.61 9.65
N ARG A 22 -0.42 14.18 9.55
CA ARG A 22 -0.83 13.10 8.65
C ARG A 22 -0.74 13.49 7.17
N GLU A 23 -1.04 14.75 6.83
CA GLU A 23 -0.82 15.25 5.46
C GLU A 23 0.67 15.29 5.12
N ALA A 24 1.52 15.73 6.05
CA ALA A 24 2.96 15.76 5.85
C ALA A 24 3.58 14.35 5.69
N ALA A 25 3.08 13.35 6.42
CA ALA A 25 3.55 11.96 6.32
C ALA A 25 2.94 11.17 5.14
N ARG A 26 1.90 11.71 4.48
CA ARG A 26 1.17 11.01 3.41
C ARG A 26 2.07 10.62 2.22
N PRO A 27 2.96 11.49 1.69
CA PRO A 27 3.80 11.13 0.54
C PRO A 27 4.78 9.99 0.86
N GLU A 28 5.38 10.03 2.04
CA GLU A 28 6.27 8.98 2.54
C GLU A 28 5.54 7.65 2.68
N MET A 29 4.36 7.67 3.30
CA MET A 29 3.51 6.49 3.44
C MET A 29 3.13 5.90 2.06
N LEU A 30 2.78 6.75 1.08
CA LEU A 30 2.50 6.31 -0.29
C LEU A 30 3.75 5.75 -0.99
N GLY A 31 4.93 6.31 -0.71
CA GLY A 31 6.22 5.78 -1.17
C GLY A 31 6.47 4.37 -0.66
N HIS A 32 6.27 4.15 0.64
CA HIS A 32 6.40 2.82 1.27
C HIS A 32 5.46 1.77 0.68
N PHE A 33 4.31 2.16 0.12
CA PHE A 33 3.43 1.24 -0.61
C PHE A 33 3.84 1.07 -2.08
N ARG A 34 4.32 2.13 -2.72
CA ARG A 34 4.65 2.15 -4.15
C ARG A 34 5.91 1.34 -4.46
N ASP A 35 6.95 1.47 -3.65
CA ASP A 35 8.25 0.89 -3.94
C ASP A 35 8.22 -0.65 -3.96
N PRO A 36 7.61 -1.34 -2.98
CA PRO A 36 7.50 -2.80 -3.02
C PRO A 36 6.67 -3.30 -4.21
N CYS A 37 5.60 -2.58 -4.58
CA CYS A 37 4.79 -2.91 -5.74
C CYS A 37 5.60 -2.83 -7.05
N ASN A 38 6.36 -1.75 -7.22
CA ASN A 38 7.19 -1.56 -8.40
C ASN A 38 8.32 -2.60 -8.46
N ALA A 39 8.95 -2.91 -7.32
CA ALA A 39 9.98 -3.94 -7.24
C ALA A 39 9.44 -5.32 -7.67
N GLY A 40 8.24 -5.70 -7.21
CA GLY A 40 7.59 -6.93 -7.61
C GLY A 40 7.26 -6.97 -9.12
N LEU A 41 6.80 -5.86 -9.70
CA LEU A 41 6.58 -5.80 -11.15
C LEU A 41 7.88 -5.92 -11.94
N GLN A 42 8.93 -5.22 -11.50
CA GLN A 42 10.25 -5.27 -12.13
C GLN A 42 10.82 -6.70 -12.11
N GLN A 43 10.71 -7.39 -10.97
CA GLN A 43 11.16 -8.78 -10.86
C GLN A 43 10.46 -9.70 -11.87
N ARG A 44 9.14 -9.57 -12.04
CA ARG A 44 8.37 -10.37 -13.02
C ARG A 44 8.82 -10.11 -14.45
N ILE A 45 9.04 -8.83 -14.79
CA ILE A 45 9.55 -8.42 -16.10
C ILE A 45 10.94 -9.01 -16.34
N GLU A 46 11.83 -8.95 -15.36
CA GLU A 46 13.20 -9.47 -15.49
C GLU A 46 13.24 -10.99 -15.56
N ALA A 47 12.42 -11.69 -14.79
CA ALA A 47 12.32 -13.15 -14.85
C ALA A 47 11.86 -13.62 -16.24
N TRP A 48 10.87 -12.94 -16.81
CA TRP A 48 10.43 -13.23 -18.18
C TRP A 48 11.52 -12.91 -19.20
N ASN A 49 12.10 -11.70 -19.13
CA ASN A 49 13.07 -11.26 -20.12
C ASN A 49 14.39 -12.05 -20.08
N ARG A 50 14.84 -12.48 -18.90
CA ARG A 50 16.12 -13.20 -18.75
C ARG A 50 15.97 -14.71 -18.85
N GLN A 51 14.86 -15.27 -18.37
CA GLN A 51 14.72 -16.71 -18.16
C GLN A 51 13.46 -17.29 -18.84
N GLY A 52 12.60 -16.47 -19.45
CA GLY A 52 11.30 -16.90 -19.97
C GLY A 52 10.33 -17.37 -18.88
N ALA A 53 10.61 -17.04 -17.62
CA ALA A 53 9.83 -17.51 -16.47
C ALA A 53 8.68 -16.53 -16.17
N SER A 54 7.49 -17.07 -15.97
CA SER A 54 6.33 -16.30 -15.48
C SER A 54 6.24 -16.44 -13.97
N LEU A 55 6.60 -15.39 -13.24
CA LEU A 55 6.45 -15.34 -11.79
C LEU A 55 5.06 -14.85 -11.38
N GLY A 56 4.44 -15.58 -10.46
CA GLY A 56 3.21 -15.23 -9.78
C GLY A 56 3.45 -14.73 -8.35
N TYR A 57 2.36 -14.35 -7.68
CA TYR A 57 2.40 -13.87 -6.29
C TYR A 57 3.07 -14.87 -5.34
N THR A 58 2.73 -16.16 -5.45
CA THR A 58 3.25 -17.21 -4.57
C THR A 58 4.77 -17.34 -4.69
N ASP A 59 5.33 -17.24 -5.89
CA ASP A 59 6.78 -17.31 -6.13
C ASP A 59 7.49 -16.14 -5.42
N GLN A 60 6.99 -14.92 -5.62
CA GLN A 60 7.55 -13.72 -5.02
C GLN A 60 7.42 -13.72 -3.49
N ALA A 61 6.30 -14.21 -2.96
CA ALA A 61 6.11 -14.35 -1.51
C ALA A 61 7.07 -15.38 -0.89
N ASN A 62 7.32 -16.49 -1.58
CA ASN A 62 8.29 -17.49 -1.16
C ASN A 62 9.72 -16.95 -1.17
N GLU A 63 10.10 -16.19 -2.20
CA GLU A 63 11.42 -15.55 -2.27
C GLU A 63 11.59 -14.49 -1.17
N LEU A 64 10.58 -13.66 -0.91
CA LEU A 64 10.61 -12.70 0.20
C LEU A 64 10.75 -13.41 1.56
N LYS A 65 10.06 -14.54 1.75
CA LYS A 65 10.20 -15.36 2.95
C LYS A 65 11.62 -15.91 3.06
N ALA A 66 12.19 -16.42 1.97
CA ALA A 66 13.55 -16.92 1.95
C ALA A 66 14.58 -15.82 2.29
N VAL A 67 14.39 -14.59 1.78
CA VAL A 67 15.23 -13.44 2.13
C VAL A 67 15.12 -13.13 3.62
N ARG A 68 13.91 -13.10 4.18
CA ARG A 68 13.69 -12.86 5.62
C ARG A 68 14.33 -13.95 6.48
N ASP A 69 14.24 -15.21 6.05
CA ASP A 69 14.84 -16.33 6.78
C ASP A 69 16.38 -16.31 6.68
N ALA A 70 16.95 -15.79 5.58
CA ALA A 70 18.39 -15.63 5.38
C ALA A 70 18.99 -14.37 6.03
N VAL A 71 18.17 -13.35 6.29
CA VAL A 71 18.57 -12.08 6.91
C VAL A 71 17.67 -11.83 8.13
N PRO A 72 18.00 -12.41 9.29
CA PRO A 72 17.19 -12.33 10.51
C PRO A 72 16.91 -10.90 10.98
N GLU A 73 17.75 -9.94 10.62
CA GLU A 73 17.57 -8.50 10.91
C GLU A 73 16.32 -7.92 10.22
N LEU A 74 15.83 -8.57 9.17
CA LEU A 74 14.60 -8.22 8.47
C LEU A 74 13.38 -8.98 9.02
N ALA A 75 13.58 -9.93 9.93
CA ALA A 75 12.50 -10.60 10.64
C ALA A 75 12.02 -9.70 11.79
N GLY A 76 11.13 -8.76 11.45
CA GLY A 76 10.40 -7.94 12.44
C GLY A 76 9.49 -8.77 13.33
#